data_AF-A0A316R4H7-F1
#
_entry.id   AF-A0A316R4H7-F1
#
_cell.length_a   1.000
_cell.length_b   1.000
_cell.length_c   1.000
_cell.angle_alpha   90.00
_cell.angle_beta   90.00
_cell.angle_gamma   90.00
#
_symmetry.space_group_name_H-M   'P 1'
#
loop_
_entity.id
_entity.type
_entity.pdbx_description
1 polymer ?
#
loop_
_entity_poly.entity_id
_entity_poly.type
_entity_poly.pdbx_seq_one_letter_code
_entity_poly.pdbx_strand_id
1 'polypeptide(L)' 'MAKKYPQFPLKIDPNYLDKMKYIANENGRSTNKEIEQLIIRYIKEYEKTYGEIEKEDIEYFFKSLG' A
#
# COMPACT_ATOMS: atom_id res chain seq x y z
N MET A 1 -5.86 -18.42 -14.31
CA MET A 1 -5.58 -18.67 -12.87
C MET A 1 -5.76 -17.36 -12.13
N ALA A 2 -6.60 -17.31 -11.09
CA ALA A 2 -6.77 -16.10 -10.30
C ALA A 2 -5.49 -15.80 -9.51
N LYS A 3 -4.93 -14.60 -9.71
CA LYS A 3 -3.73 -14.15 -8.99
C LYS A 3 -4.09 -14.02 -7.50
N LYS A 4 -3.52 -14.88 -6.64
CA LYS A 4 -3.79 -14.88 -5.20
C LYS A 4 -2.91 -13.81 -4.55
N TYR A 5 -3.44 -12.61 -4.40
CA TYR A 5 -2.76 -11.54 -3.67
C TYR A 5 -2.75 -11.86 -2.17
N PRO A 6 -1.65 -11.53 -1.44
CA PRO A 6 -1.64 -11.62 0.01
C PRO A 6 -2.74 -10.72 0.58
N GLN A 7 -3.56 -11.28 1.46
CA GLN A 7 -4.57 -10.54 2.20
C GLN A 7 -4.04 -10.30 3.61
N PHE A 8 -4.02 -9.04 4.04
CA PHE A 8 -3.70 -8.70 5.42
C PHE A 8 -4.84 -7.88 6.02
N PRO A 9 -5.29 -8.19 7.24
CA PRO A 9 -6.25 -7.36 7.93
C PRO A 9 -5.56 -6.07 8.40
N LEU A 10 -6.06 -4.92 7.95
CA LEU A 10 -5.61 -3.62 8.43
C LEU A 10 -6.34 -3.27 9.74
N LYS A 11 -5.59 -3.17 10.85
CA LYS A 11 -6.11 -2.63 12.11
C LYS A 11 -5.93 -1.12 12.12
N ILE A 12 -7.03 -0.38 12.02
CA ILE A 12 -7.05 1.07 11.98
C ILE A 12 -8.23 1.60 12.81
N ASP A 13 -8.12 2.83 13.32
CA ASP A 13 -9.23 3.52 13.95
C ASP A 13 -10.45 3.55 13.01
N PRO A 14 -11.66 3.17 13.47
CA PRO A 14 -12.88 3.20 12.67
C PRO A 14 -13.15 4.56 12.01
N ASN A 15 -12.81 5.67 12.68
CA ASN A 15 -13.01 7.01 12.14
C ASN A 15 -12.15 7.25 10.88
N TYR A 16 -10.92 6.74 10.84
CA TYR A 16 -10.10 6.82 9.63
C TYR A 16 -10.63 5.91 8.52
N LEU A 17 -11.15 4.73 8.87
CA LEU A 17 -11.77 3.84 7.90
C LEU A 17 -12.98 4.51 7.22
N ASP A 18 -13.82 5.21 7.99
CA ASP A 18 -14.99 5.89 7.43
C ASP A 18 -14.61 7.08 6.55
N LYS A 19 -13.59 7.86 6.93
CA LYS A 19 -13.01 8.89 6.06
C LYS A 19 -12.46 8.29 4.75
N MET A 20 -11.81 7.13 4.84
CA MET A 20 -11.31 6.42 3.65
C MET A 20 -12.44 5.93 2.74
N LYS A 21 -13.56 5.45 3.30
CA LYS A 21 -14.75 5.09 2.51
C LYS A 21 -15.32 6.31 1.79
N TYR A 22 -15.41 7.45 2.47
CA TYR A 22 -15.90 8.69 1.87
C TYR A 22 -15.03 9.11 0.67
N ILE A 23 -13.71 9.19 0.85
CA ILE A 23 -12.76 9.55 -0.24
C ILE A 23 -12.84 8.54 -1.38
N ALA A 24 -12.91 7.24 -1.08
CA ALA A 24 -13.02 6.21 -2.09
C ALA A 24 -14.29 6.37 -2.93
N ASN A 25 -15.42 6.70 -2.30
CA ASN A 25 -16.68 6.96 -2.98
C ASN A 25 -16.58 8.18 -3.92
N GLU A 26 -16.02 9.30 -3.45
CA GLU A 26 -15.79 10.49 -4.28
C GLU A 26 -14.91 10.18 -5.50
N ASN A 27 -13.91 9.31 -5.33
CA ASN A 27 -13.01 8.88 -6.40
C ASN A 27 -13.56 7.75 -7.29
N GLY A 28 -14.80 7.28 -7.04
CA GLY A 28 -15.41 6.17 -7.79
C GLY A 28 -14.70 4.81 -7.59
N ARG A 29 -14.10 4.59 -6.42
CA ARG A 29 -13.28 3.43 -6.08
C ARG A 29 -13.85 2.67 -4.88
N SER A 30 -13.52 1.38 -4.77
CA SER A 30 -13.67 0.67 -3.50
C SER A 30 -12.64 1.17 -2.49
N THR A 31 -12.93 1.04 -1.19
CA THR A 31 -11.98 1.40 -0.13
C THR A 31 -10.65 0.67 -0.29
N ASN A 32 -10.67 -0.60 -0.68
CA ASN A 32 -9.46 -1.38 -0.95
C ASN A 32 -8.67 -0.80 -2.12
N LYS A 33 -9.34 -0.36 -3.20
CA LYS A 33 -8.64 0.25 -4.34
C LYS A 33 -8.04 1.59 -3.98
N GLU A 34 -8.71 2.37 -3.13
CA GLU A 34 -8.16 3.65 -2.65
C GLU A 34 -6.93 3.43 -1.75
N ILE A 35 -6.99 2.45 -0.84
CA ILE A 35 -5.82 2.05 -0.04
C ILE A 35 -4.65 1.59 -0.93
N GLU A 36 -4.92 0.78 -1.97
CA GLU A 36 -3.90 0.37 -2.94
C GLU A 36 -3.25 1.59 -3.63
N GLN A 37 -4.04 2.58 -4.04
CA GLN A 37 -3.53 3.81 -4.64
C GLN A 37 -2.70 4.65 -3.67
N LEU A 38 -3.09 4.71 -2.39
CA LEU A 38 -2.29 5.36 -1.35
C LEU A 38 -0.94 4.68 -1.16
N ILE A 39 -0.89 3.34 -1.14
CA ILE A 39 0.36 2.58 -1.02
C ILE A 39 1.27 2.87 -2.22
N ILE A 40 0.73 2.79 -3.46
CA ILE A 40 1.50 3.08 -4.68
C ILE A 40 2.04 4.51 -4.67
N ARG A 41 1.20 5.48 -4.27
CA ARG A 41 1.60 6.88 -4.18
C ARG A 41 2.74 7.06 -3.19
N TYR A 42 2.61 6.47 -2.00
CA TYR A 42 3.62 6.58 -0.96
C TYR A 42 4.97 6.00 -1.41
N ILE A 43 4.97 4.82 -2.04
CA ILE A 43 6.19 4.21 -2.58
C ILE A 43 6.87 5.16 -3.58
N LYS A 44 6.12 5.70 -4.54
CA LYS A 44 6.67 6.65 -5.53
C LYS A 44 7.22 7.92 -4.90
N GLU A 45 6.54 8.47 -3.90
CA GLU A 45 6.99 9.67 -3.17
C GLU A 45 8.28 9.38 -2.38
N TYR A 46 8.37 8.20 -1.77
CA TYR A 46 9.58 7.73 -1.11
C TYR A 46 10.73 7.55 -2.10
N GLU A 47 10.52 6.83 -3.20
CA GLU A 47 11.55 6.55 -4.21
C GLU A 47 12.06 7.84 -4.88
N LYS A 48 11.17 8.81 -5.11
CA LYS A 48 11.57 10.14 -5.60
C LYS A 48 12.52 10.86 -4.64
N THR A 49 12.42 10.60 -3.35
CA THR A 49 13.20 11.29 -2.30
C THR A 49 14.49 10.55 -1.98
N TYR A 50 14.48 9.22 -1.99
CA TYR A 50 15.58 8.38 -1.48
C TYR A 50 16.25 7.50 -2.54
N GLY A 51 15.76 7.50 -3.78
CA GLY A 51 16.17 6.57 -4.83
C GLY A 51 15.20 5.41 -4.98
N GLU A 52 15.17 4.79 -6.17
CA GLU A 52 14.32 3.63 -6.47
C GLU A 52 14.70 2.45 -5.55
N ILE A 53 13.68 1.71 -5.10
CA ILE A 53 13.90 0.50 -4.29
C ILE A 53 14.09 -0.65 -5.28
N GLU A 54 15.34 -1.07 -5.45
CA GLU A 54 15.68 -2.14 -6.37
C GLU A 54 15.39 -3.53 -5.77
N LYS A 55 15.37 -4.55 -6.63
CA LYS A 55 15.14 -5.93 -6.19
C LYS A 55 16.21 -6.39 -5.21
N GLU A 56 17.45 -5.94 -5.42
CA GLU A 56 18.60 -6.24 -4.59
C GLU A 56 18.44 -5.66 -3.18
N ASP A 57 17.88 -4.46 -3.05
CA ASP A 57 17.61 -3.83 -1.74
C ASP A 57 16.61 -4.64 -0.93
N ILE A 58 15.54 -5.10 -1.58
CA ILE A 58 14.50 -5.94 -0.96
C ILE A 58 15.08 -7.29 -0.53
N GLU A 59 15.86 -7.94 -1.40
CA GLU A 59 16.49 -9.22 -1.10
C GLU A 59 17.47 -9.10 0.08
N TYR A 60 18.27 -8.03 0.12
CA TYR A 60 19.18 -7.75 1.22
C TYR A 60 18.42 -7.52 2.53
N PHE A 61 17.35 -6.72 2.50
CA PHE A 61 16.50 -6.49 3.67
C PHE A 61 15.99 -7.80 4.28
N PHE A 62 15.38 -8.69 3.47
CA PHE A 62 14.87 -9.96 3.99
C PHE A 62 15.96 -10.93 4.46
N LYS A 63 17.14 -10.94 3.83
CA LYS A 63 18.30 -11.72 4.30
C LYS A 63 18.80 -11.24 5.66
N SER A 64 18.71 -9.93 5.94
CA SER A 64 19.16 -9.35 7.22
C SER A 64 18.20 -9.59 8.39
N LEU A 65 16.97 -10.02 8.12
CA LEU A 65 15.95 -10.35 9.13
C LEU A 65 16.02 -11.80 9.61
N GLY A 66 16.86 -12.64 8.98
CA GLY A 66 17.12 -14.04 9.35
C GLY A 66 18.52 -14.22 9.91
#